data_AF-A0A2U1AAI9-F1
#
_entry.id   AF-A0A2U1AAI9-F1
#
_cell.length_a   1.000
_cell.length_b   1.000
_cell.length_c   1.000
_cell.angle_alpha   90.00
_cell.angle_beta   90.00
_cell.angle_gamma   90.00
#
_symmetry.space_group_name_H-M   'P 1'
#
loop_
_entity.id
_entity.type
_entity.pdbx_description
1 polymer ?
#
loop_
_entity_poly.entity_id
_entity_poly.type
_entity_poly.pdbx_seq_one_letter_code
_entity_poly.pdbx_strand_id
1 'polypeptide(L)'
;MPGVYWMKNIIRLGCVLLLALGPAMARAAAAVTDHEIGAILSARCAACHSEHPALMSSAPKGLTFASPATIDKHAHAIYRQVVELRAMPVGNVTNMTDAERQAIALWFNERSGSHTMKAESAHLP
;
A
#
# COMPACT_ATOMS: atom_id res chain seq x y z
N MET A 1 -60.90 -35.16 22.21
CA MET A 1 -60.02 -35.50 21.07
C MET A 1 -59.53 -34.18 20.47
N PRO A 2 -58.25 -34.05 20.11
CA PRO A 2 -57.20 -33.27 20.79
C PRO A 2 -56.97 -31.89 20.12
N GLY A 3 -56.28 -30.91 20.71
CA GLY A 3 -54.89 -31.04 21.16
C GLY A 3 -53.88 -30.87 20.02
N VAL A 4 -54.02 -29.84 19.16
CA VAL A 4 -53.06 -29.61 18.05
C VAL A 4 -52.63 -28.14 17.84
N TYR A 5 -53.18 -27.17 18.59
CA TYR A 5 -52.89 -25.75 18.34
C TYR A 5 -51.61 -25.19 19.00
N TRP A 6 -50.89 -25.99 19.79
CA TRP A 6 -49.66 -25.54 20.47
C TRP A 6 -48.35 -25.88 19.75
N MET A 7 -48.38 -26.53 18.58
CA MET A 7 -47.15 -27.04 17.95
C MET A 7 -46.54 -26.15 16.85
N LYS A 8 -47.09 -24.96 16.55
CA LYS A 8 -46.65 -24.17 15.37
C LYS A 8 -45.84 -22.89 15.63
N ASN A 9 -45.52 -22.54 16.89
CA ASN A 9 -44.88 -21.25 17.18
C ASN A 9 -43.51 -21.29 17.90
N ILE A 10 -42.84 -22.44 18.00
CA ILE A 10 -41.50 -22.52 18.62
C ILE A 10 -40.36 -22.62 17.59
N ILE A 11 -40.65 -22.91 16.31
CA ILE A 11 -39.61 -23.07 15.27
C ILE A 11 -39.09 -21.71 14.72
N ARG A 12 -39.59 -20.56 15.21
CA ARG A 12 -39.13 -19.23 14.74
C ARG A 12 -38.21 -18.45 15.68
N LEU A 13 -37.93 -18.93 16.89
CA LEU A 13 -37.04 -18.22 17.83
C LEU A 13 -35.60 -18.78 17.93
N GLY A 14 -35.25 -19.80 17.15
CA GLY A 14 -33.91 -20.42 17.22
C GLY A 14 -32.84 -19.83 16.28
N CYS A 15 -33.21 -18.98 15.31
CA CYS A 15 -32.33 -18.63 14.18
C CYS A 15 -31.81 -17.19 14.15
N VAL A 16 -32.07 -16.37 15.18
CA VAL A 16 -31.72 -14.92 15.16
C VAL A 16 -30.52 -14.59 16.06
N LEU A 17 -29.94 -15.55 16.80
CA LEU A 17 -28.82 -15.28 17.72
C LEU A 17 -27.44 -15.77 17.23
N LEU A 18 -27.30 -16.14 15.96
CA LEU A 18 -26.07 -16.71 15.39
C LEU A 18 -25.44 -15.86 14.27
N LEU A 19 -25.59 -14.54 14.29
CA LEU A 19 -25.07 -13.63 13.27
C LEU A 19 -24.43 -12.34 13.82
N ALA A 20 -23.85 -12.36 15.02
CA ALA A 20 -23.31 -11.14 15.64
C ALA A 20 -21.82 -11.18 16.03
N LEU A 21 -21.06 -12.20 15.63
CA LEU A 21 -19.63 -12.29 15.96
C LEU A 21 -18.84 -12.90 14.80
N GLY A 22 -18.82 -12.22 13.66
CA GLY A 22 -17.64 -12.29 12.81
C GLY A 22 -16.65 -11.28 13.34
N PRO A 23 -15.50 -11.66 13.94
CA PRO A 23 -14.39 -10.74 13.90
C PRO A 23 -14.05 -10.64 12.42
N ALA A 24 -14.48 -9.55 11.78
CA ALA A 24 -13.64 -8.93 10.80
C ALA A 24 -12.36 -8.56 11.55
N MET A 25 -11.49 -9.55 11.77
CA MET A 25 -10.06 -9.34 11.79
C MET A 25 -9.76 -8.84 10.39
N ALA A 26 -10.05 -7.55 10.16
CA ALA A 26 -9.19 -6.70 9.40
C ALA A 26 -7.82 -6.96 10.01
N ARG A 27 -7.09 -7.91 9.41
CA ARG A 27 -5.66 -8.01 9.57
C ARG A 27 -5.22 -6.60 9.25
N ALA A 28 -4.82 -5.83 10.26
CA ALA A 28 -4.17 -4.56 10.03
C ALA A 28 -3.05 -4.90 9.04
N ALA A 29 -3.23 -4.51 7.78
CA ALA A 29 -2.20 -4.70 6.78
C ALA A 29 -1.00 -4.00 7.39
N ALA A 30 0.07 -4.75 7.66
CA ALA A 30 1.25 -4.17 8.25
C ALA A 30 1.66 -3.01 7.35
N ALA A 31 1.77 -1.81 7.94
CA ALA A 31 2.10 -0.61 7.19
C ALA A 31 3.44 -0.84 6.47
N VAL A 32 3.51 -0.48 5.20
CA VAL A 32 4.72 -0.67 4.39
C VAL A 32 5.78 0.29 4.92
N THR A 33 6.92 -0.24 5.35
CA THR A 33 7.96 0.56 5.99
C THR A 33 8.87 1.25 4.96
N ASP A 34 9.49 2.37 5.34
CA ASP A 34 10.50 3.04 4.50
C ASP A 34 11.70 2.16 4.20
N HIS A 35 12.06 1.27 5.14
CA HIS A 35 13.11 0.29 4.95
C HIS A 35 12.76 -0.72 3.84
N GLU A 36 11.53 -1.23 3.84
CA GLU A 36 11.04 -2.15 2.80
C GLU A 36 11.07 -1.49 1.42
N ILE A 37 10.68 -0.23 1.34
CA ILE A 37 10.70 0.52 0.08
C ILE A 37 12.12 0.82 -0.36
N GLY A 38 13.01 1.17 0.57
CA GLY A 38 14.44 1.27 0.29
C GLY A 38 15.02 -0.02 -0.30
N ALA A 39 14.61 -1.19 0.20
CA ALA A 39 15.03 -2.48 -0.33
C ALA A 39 14.51 -2.72 -1.76
N ILE A 40 13.24 -2.39 -2.04
CA ILE A 40 12.66 -2.48 -3.39
C ILE A 40 13.40 -1.55 -4.35
N LEU A 41 13.63 -0.29 -3.98
CA LEU A 41 14.33 0.68 -4.84
C LEU A 41 15.79 0.29 -5.07
N SER A 42 16.48 -0.25 -4.07
CA SER A 42 17.80 -0.83 -4.23
C SER A 42 17.80 -1.96 -5.28
N ALA A 43 16.87 -2.90 -5.15
CA ALA A 43 16.79 -4.06 -6.04
C ALA A 43 16.35 -3.72 -7.47
N ARG A 44 15.48 -2.71 -7.65
CA ARG A 44 14.81 -2.43 -8.94
C ARG A 44 15.28 -1.14 -9.63
N CYS A 45 15.92 -0.22 -8.91
CA CYS A 45 16.25 1.11 -9.44
C CYS A 45 17.75 1.42 -9.42
N ALA A 46 18.53 0.85 -8.49
CA ALA A 46 19.94 1.23 -8.29
C ALA A 46 20.87 0.94 -9.49
N ALA A 47 20.49 0.03 -10.39
CA ALA A 47 21.26 -0.23 -11.61
C ALA A 47 21.37 1.00 -12.53
N CYS A 48 20.39 1.92 -12.45
CA CYS A 48 20.37 3.19 -13.21
C CYS A 48 20.38 4.43 -12.30
N HIS A 49 19.82 4.37 -11.09
CA HIS A 49 19.59 5.51 -10.18
C HIS A 49 20.47 5.44 -8.91
N SER A 50 21.75 5.15 -9.06
CA SER A 50 22.75 5.18 -7.98
C SER A 50 23.84 6.22 -8.25
N GLU A 51 24.73 6.44 -7.28
CA GLU A 51 25.90 7.32 -7.46
C GLU A 51 26.86 6.80 -8.54
N HIS A 52 26.94 5.47 -8.67
CA HIS A 52 27.73 4.76 -9.67
C HIS A 52 26.87 3.73 -10.41
N PRO A 53 26.03 4.17 -11.38
CA PRO A 53 25.13 3.27 -12.09
C PRO A 53 25.88 2.20 -12.89
N ALA A 54 25.34 0.98 -12.88
CA ALA A 54 25.94 -0.14 -13.62
C ALA A 54 25.53 -0.16 -15.11
N LEU A 55 24.35 0.39 -15.44
CA LEU A 55 23.76 0.32 -16.77
C LEU A 55 23.77 1.66 -17.53
N MET A 56 24.28 2.72 -16.91
CA MET A 56 24.28 4.07 -17.46
C MET A 56 25.59 4.77 -17.09
N SER A 57 26.02 5.77 -17.86
CA SER A 57 27.19 6.60 -17.51
C SER A 57 26.94 7.52 -16.31
N SER A 58 25.67 7.87 -16.07
CA SER A 58 25.23 8.70 -14.95
C SER A 58 23.75 8.46 -14.66
N ALA A 59 23.30 8.81 -13.45
CA ALA A 59 21.92 8.63 -13.07
C ALA A 59 20.99 9.52 -13.91
N PRO A 60 19.90 8.99 -14.48
CA PRO A 60 18.97 9.80 -15.28
C PRO A 60 18.45 11.00 -14.50
N LYS A 61 18.52 12.19 -15.11
CA LYS A 61 18.15 13.48 -14.49
C LYS A 61 18.94 13.80 -13.20
N GLY A 62 20.07 13.15 -12.97
CA GLY A 62 20.85 13.27 -11.73
C GLY A 62 20.13 12.71 -10.49
N LEU A 63 19.07 11.90 -10.67
CA LEU A 63 18.28 11.37 -9.56
C LEU A 63 18.87 10.06 -9.04
N THR A 64 19.28 10.05 -7.78
CA THR A 64 19.73 8.85 -7.08
C THR A 64 18.79 8.50 -5.93
N PHE A 65 18.64 7.21 -5.63
CA PHE A 65 17.81 6.74 -4.50
C PHE A 65 18.68 6.12 -3.39
N ALA A 66 19.82 6.76 -3.11
CA ALA A 66 20.81 6.26 -2.14
C ALA A 66 20.48 6.59 -0.68
N SER A 67 19.58 7.56 -0.43
CA SER A 67 19.22 7.98 0.93
C SER A 67 17.70 8.04 1.13
N PRO A 68 17.20 7.78 2.36
CA PRO A 68 15.79 7.96 2.70
C PRO A 68 15.27 9.37 2.42
N ALA A 69 16.09 10.40 2.67
CA ALA A 69 15.72 11.79 2.42
C ALA A 69 15.47 12.08 0.93
N THR A 70 16.30 11.52 0.05
CA THR A 70 16.11 11.65 -1.41
C THR A 70 14.90 10.87 -1.88
N ILE A 71 14.68 9.66 -1.36
CA ILE A 71 13.49 8.85 -1.67
C ILE A 71 12.22 9.61 -1.28
N ASP A 72 12.17 10.18 -0.08
CA ASP A 72 11.01 10.93 0.41
C ASP A 72 10.75 12.19 -0.42
N LYS A 73 11.80 12.97 -0.71
CA LYS A 73 11.72 14.15 -1.60
C LYS A 73 11.15 13.83 -2.98
N HIS A 74 11.36 12.61 -3.47
CA HIS A 74 10.94 12.17 -4.80
C HIS A 74 9.79 11.15 -4.79
N ALA A 75 9.11 10.96 -3.65
CA ALA A 75 8.05 9.95 -3.48
C ALA A 75 6.95 10.03 -4.55
N HIS A 76 6.49 11.25 -4.88
CA HIS A 76 5.50 11.47 -5.93
C HIS A 76 6.00 11.06 -7.33
N ALA A 77 7.27 11.34 -7.64
CA ALA A 77 7.86 10.96 -8.92
C ALA A 77 8.02 9.44 -9.02
N ILE A 78 8.44 8.79 -7.92
CA ILE A 78 8.56 7.32 -7.82
C ILE A 78 7.18 6.68 -8.05
N TYR A 79 6.16 7.13 -7.32
CA TYR A 79 4.78 6.64 -7.46
C TYR A 79 4.28 6.76 -8.91
N ARG A 80 4.41 7.95 -9.51
CA ARG A 80 3.97 8.17 -10.89
C ARG A 80 4.69 7.27 -11.90
N GLN A 81 6.01 7.14 -11.81
CA GLN A 81 6.77 6.34 -12.77
C GLN A 81 6.54 4.83 -12.60
N VAL A 82 6.40 4.37 -11.36
CA VAL A 82 6.35 2.94 -11.04
C VAL A 82 4.92 2.41 -11.00
N VAL A 83 3.97 3.17 -10.45
CA VAL A 83 2.60 2.72 -10.23
C VAL A 83 1.68 3.21 -11.34
N GLU A 84 1.60 4.53 -11.54
CA GLU A 84 0.63 5.10 -12.51
C GLU A 84 1.01 4.80 -13.95
N LEU A 85 2.24 5.14 -14.34
CA LEU A 85 2.71 5.02 -15.72
C LEU A 85 3.30 3.64 -16.03
N ARG A 86 3.73 2.92 -14.98
CA ARG A 86 4.48 1.66 -15.09
C ARG A 86 5.66 1.76 -16.07
N ALA A 87 6.22 2.96 -16.22
CA ALA A 87 7.32 3.26 -17.13
C ALA A 87 8.66 2.78 -16.57
N MET A 88 8.77 2.70 -15.24
CA MET A 88 9.95 2.20 -14.55
C MET A 88 9.66 0.86 -13.85
N PRO A 89 10.61 -0.08 -13.84
CA PRO A 89 11.86 -0.09 -14.64
C PRO A 89 11.56 -0.14 -16.15
N VAL A 90 12.39 0.47 -16.99
CA VAL A 90 12.20 0.46 -18.46
C VAL A 90 12.07 -0.98 -18.95
N GLY A 91 10.99 -1.30 -19.65
CA GLY A 91 10.73 -2.67 -20.13
C GLY A 91 10.68 -3.74 -19.03
N ASN A 92 10.54 -3.33 -17.77
CA ASN A 92 10.65 -4.18 -16.57
C ASN A 92 11.96 -5.00 -16.49
N VAL A 93 13.09 -4.45 -16.94
CA VAL A 93 14.39 -5.18 -17.01
C VAL A 93 14.89 -5.76 -15.68
N THR A 94 14.42 -5.24 -14.54
CA THR A 94 14.79 -5.77 -13.22
C THR A 94 13.75 -6.73 -12.64
N ASN A 95 12.77 -7.16 -13.44
CA ASN A 95 11.68 -8.06 -13.03
C ASN A 95 10.92 -7.56 -11.79
N MET A 96 10.52 -6.28 -11.78
CA MET A 96 9.68 -5.75 -10.73
C MET A 96 8.29 -6.40 -10.79
N THR A 97 7.83 -6.89 -9.65
CA THR A 97 6.55 -7.60 -9.50
C THR A 97 5.39 -6.64 -9.23
N ASP A 98 4.17 -7.10 -9.45
CA ASP A 98 2.97 -6.32 -9.10
C ASP A 98 2.85 -6.11 -7.58
N ALA A 99 3.30 -7.07 -6.77
CA ALA A 99 3.33 -6.94 -5.31
C ALA A 99 4.24 -5.79 -4.86
N GLU A 100 5.42 -5.65 -5.45
CA GLU A 100 6.34 -4.53 -5.15
C GLU A 100 5.76 -3.18 -5.60
N ARG A 101 5.08 -3.13 -6.74
CA ARG A 101 4.38 -1.90 -7.18
C ARG A 101 3.26 -1.54 -6.21
N GLN A 102 2.52 -2.53 -5.73
CA GLN A 102 1.46 -2.33 -4.76
C GLN A 102 2.01 -1.83 -3.41
N ALA A 103 3.16 -2.35 -2.96
CA ALA A 103 3.85 -1.85 -1.77
C ALA A 103 4.19 -0.35 -1.92
N ILE A 104 4.73 0.07 -3.07
CA ILE A 104 5.01 1.49 -3.37
C ILE A 104 3.73 2.34 -3.40
N ALA A 105 2.64 1.81 -3.92
CA ALA A 105 1.35 2.50 -3.93
C ALA A 105 0.83 2.76 -2.51
N LEU A 106 0.85 1.73 -1.66
CA LEU A 106 0.42 1.83 -0.26
C LEU A 106 1.28 2.84 0.51
N TRP A 107 2.60 2.70 0.39
CA TRP A 107 3.59 3.60 0.98
C TRP A 107 3.38 5.07 0.57
N PHE A 108 3.09 5.35 -0.69
CA PHE A 108 2.83 6.71 -1.16
C PHE A 108 1.49 7.26 -0.65
N ASN A 109 0.44 6.44 -0.62
CA ASN A 109 -0.89 6.84 -0.20
C ASN A 109 -0.96 7.13 1.31
N GLU A 110 -0.24 6.36 2.14
CA GLU A 110 -0.14 6.60 3.58
C GLU A 110 0.46 7.99 3.90
N ARG A 111 1.41 8.46 3.08
CA ARG A 111 1.95 9.84 3.18
C ARG A 111 0.94 10.89 2.75
N SER A 112 0.24 10.66 1.64
CA SER A 112 -0.72 11.62 1.12
C SER A 112 -1.87 11.84 2.11
N GLY A 113 -2.30 10.76 2.79
CA GLY A 113 -3.27 10.84 3.89
C GLY A 113 -2.73 11.52 5.15
N SER A 114 -1.43 11.38 5.48
CA SER A 114 -0.85 12.11 6.60
C SER A 114 -0.73 13.62 6.33
N HIS A 115 -0.48 14.00 5.07
CA HIS A 115 -0.46 15.40 4.65
C HIS A 115 -1.83 16.06 4.73
N THR A 116 -2.92 15.36 4.35
CA THR A 116 -4.28 15.91 4.48
C THR A 116 -4.69 16.09 5.94
N MET A 117 -4.36 15.13 6.83
CA MET A 117 -4.66 15.28 8.26
C MET A 117 -3.89 16.42 8.94
N LYS A 118 -2.64 16.65 8.54
CA LYS A 118 -1.82 17.76 9.08
C LYS A 118 -2.30 19.13 8.60
N ALA A 119 -2.82 19.22 7.38
CA ALA A 119 -3.42 20.44 6.84
C ALA A 119 -4.75 20.77 7.52
N GLU A 120 -5.61 19.78 7.77
CA GLU A 120 -6.88 19.95 8.50
C GLU A 120 -6.66 20.44 9.93
N SER A 121 -5.65 19.90 10.62
CA SER A 121 -5.31 20.26 12.00
C SER A 121 -4.71 21.66 12.17
N ALA A 122 -4.19 22.26 11.08
CA ALA A 122 -3.61 23.61 11.09
C ALA A 122 -4.63 24.71 10.78
N HIS A 123 -5.91 24.36 10.56
CA HIS A 123 -6.97 25.27 10.16
C HIS A 123 -8.06 25.49 11.23
N LEU A 124 -7.83 25.08 12.48
CA LEU A 124 -8.73 25.38 13.59
C LEU A 124 -8.38 26.74 14.23
N PRO A 125 -9.33 27.69 14.34
CA PRO A 125 -9.14 28.99 14.99
C PRO A 125 -9.03 28.89 16.52
#